data_AF-A0A934EX08-F1
#
_entry.id   AF-A0A934EX08-F1
#
_cell.length_a   1.000
_cell.length_b   1.000
_cell.length_c   1.000
_cell.angle_alpha   90.00
_cell.angle_beta   90.00
_cell.angle_gamma   90.00
#
_symmetry.space_group_name_H-M   'P 1'
#
loop_
_entity.id
_entity.type
_entity.pdbx_description
1 polymer ?
#
loop_
_entity_poly.entity_id
_entity_poly.type
_entity_poly.pdbx_seq_one_letter_code
_entity_poly.pdbx_strand_id
1 'polypeptide(L)' 'MTPDAALERQIELYRQMTGEQRLAVALRLHEMACDVAREGIRHQHPGAGEQEVERLLRERIELSRTL' A
#
# COMPACT_ATOMS: atom_id res chain seq x y z
N MET A 1 -9.67 -4.46 25.75
CA MET A 1 -9.58 -3.20 24.99
C MET A 1 -10.82 -3.13 24.11
N THR A 2 -11.58 -2.04 24.14
CA THR A 2 -12.72 -1.82 23.23
C THR A 2 -12.22 -1.30 21.88
N PRO A 3 -13.01 -1.39 20.78
CA PRO A 3 -12.63 -0.81 19.50
C PRO A 3 -12.29 0.69 19.60
N ASP A 4 -13.05 1.45 20.39
CA ASP A 4 -12.80 2.89 20.58
C ASP A 4 -11.47 3.14 21.31
N ALA A 5 -11.19 2.37 22.38
CA ALA A 5 -9.91 2.46 23.09
C ALA A 5 -8.72 2.03 22.20
N ALA A 6 -8.94 1.09 21.26
CA ALA A 6 -7.94 0.70 20.27
C ALA A 6 -7.61 1.85 19.32
N LEU A 7 -8.66 2.51 18.81
CA LEU A 7 -8.54 3.63 17.88
C LEU A 7 -7.86 4.83 18.54
N GLU A 8 -8.26 5.18 19.76
CA GLU A 8 -7.63 6.26 20.53
C GLU A 8 -6.13 5.99 20.72
N ARG A 9 -5.79 4.75 21.12
CA ARG A 9 -4.39 4.36 21.31
C ARG A 9 -3.60 4.42 20.00
N GLN A 10 -4.20 4.03 18.88
CA GLN A 10 -3.59 4.11 17.56
C GLN A 10 -3.33 5.57 17.15
N ILE A 11 -4.27 6.47 17.40
CA ILE A 11 -4.13 7.92 17.13
C ILE A 11 -2.99 8.51 17.96
N GLU A 12 -2.89 8.17 19.24
CA GLU A 12 -1.78 8.62 20.09
C GLU A 12 -0.42 8.18 19.57
N LEU A 13 -0.30 6.91 19.18
CA LEU A 13 0.93 6.38 18.59
C LEU A 13 1.31 7.17 17.32
N TYR A 14 0.34 7.43 16.44
CA TYR A 14 0.58 8.24 15.26
C TYR A 14 0.95 9.67 15.59
N ARG A 15 0.39 10.31 16.63
CA ARG A 15 0.78 11.67 17.04
C ARG A 15 2.21 11.74 17.55
N GLN A 16 2.69 10.69 18.20
CA GLN A 16 4.04 10.59 18.75
C GLN A 16 5.11 10.28 17.70
N MET A 17 4.73 9.92 16.47
CA MET A 17 5.69 9.60 15.42
C MET A 17 6.46 10.82 14.92
N THR A 18 7.77 10.67 14.76
CA THR A 18 8.62 11.61 14.03
C THR A 18 8.31 11.59 12.52
N GLY A 19 8.84 12.57 11.77
CA GLY A 19 8.69 12.60 10.32
C GLY A 19 9.29 11.36 9.64
N GLU A 20 10.46 10.91 10.09
CA GLU A 20 11.15 9.72 9.57
C GLU A 20 10.33 8.45 9.82
N GLN A 21 9.73 8.32 11.01
CA GLN A 21 8.88 7.18 11.34
C GLN A 21 7.62 7.15 10.46
N ARG A 22 7.01 8.31 10.20
CA ARG A 22 5.87 8.41 9.27
C ARG A 22 6.27 8.03 7.85
N LEU A 23 7.42 8.51 7.38
CA LEU A 23 7.93 8.17 6.05
C LEU A 23 8.18 6.66 5.93
N ALA A 24 8.80 6.05 6.95
CA ALA A 24 9.04 4.61 6.96
C ALA A 24 7.72 3.79 6.93
N VAL A 25 6.69 4.24 7.65
CA VAL A 25 5.34 3.63 7.58
C VAL A 25 4.75 3.78 6.19
N ALA A 26 4.80 4.98 5.60
CA ALA A 26 4.25 5.24 4.26
C ALA A 26 4.92 4.37 3.19
N LEU A 27 6.25 4.22 3.23
CA LEU A 27 6.99 3.39 2.29
C LEU A 27 6.61 1.90 2.41
N ARG A 28 6.49 1.37 3.63
CA ARG A 28 6.02 -0.02 3.85
C ARG A 28 4.59 -0.23 3.38
N LEU A 29 3.71 0.74 3.62
CA LEU A 29 2.33 0.67 3.14
C LEU A 29 2.28 0.69 1.61
N HIS A 30 3.12 1.49 0.96
CA HIS A 30 3.22 1.53 -0.49
C HIS A 30 3.69 0.19 -1.07
N GLU A 31 4.72 -0.41 -0.49
CA GLU A 31 5.22 -1.73 -0.89
C GLU A 31 4.14 -2.81 -0.76
N MET A 32 3.48 -2.88 0.40
CA MET A 32 2.38 -3.81 0.64
C MET A 32 1.23 -3.61 -0.36
N ALA A 33 0.87 -2.36 -0.67
CA ALA A 33 -0.18 -2.06 -1.65
C ALA A 33 0.22 -2.54 -3.06
N CYS A 34 1.47 -2.35 -3.45
CA CYS A 34 2.01 -2.85 -4.71
C CYS A 34 1.96 -4.38 -4.78
N ASP A 35 2.30 -5.09 -3.70
CA ASP A 35 2.25 -6.55 -3.65
C ASP A 35 0.83 -7.09 -3.81
N VAL A 36 -0.14 -6.51 -3.09
CA VAL A 36 -1.56 -6.85 -3.24
C VAL A 36 -2.03 -6.59 -4.67
N ALA A 37 -1.60 -5.47 -5.27
CA ALA A 37 -1.94 -5.16 -6.65
C ALA A 37 -1.35 -6.15 -7.65
N ARG A 38 -0.10 -6.61 -7.46
CA ARG A 38 0.53 -7.64 -8.28
C ARG A 38 -0.25 -8.94 -8.24
N GLU A 39 -0.64 -9.40 -7.05
CA GLU A 39 -1.45 -10.62 -6.91
C GLU A 39 -2.80 -10.48 -7.64
N GLY A 40 -3.44 -9.32 -7.51
CA GLY A 40 -4.66 -9.02 -8.26
C GLY A 40 -4.45 -9.04 -9.78
N ILE A 41 -3.32 -8.52 -10.26
CA ILE A 41 -2.95 -8.54 -11.69
C ILE A 41 -2.67 -9.96 -12.16
N ARG A 42 -1.90 -10.76 -11.42
CA ARG A 42 -1.65 -12.18 -11.76
C ARG A 42 -2.95 -12.97 -11.86
N HIS A 43 -3.90 -12.70 -10.95
CA HIS A 43 -5.23 -13.33 -11.01
C HIS A 43 -6.03 -12.89 -12.25
N GLN A 44 -5.96 -11.61 -12.63
CA GLN A 44 -6.64 -11.06 -13.82
C GLN A 44 -5.98 -11.50 -15.14
N HIS A 45 -4.68 -11.78 -15.12
CA HIS A 45 -3.86 -12.14 -16.28
C HIS A 45 -3.03 -13.39 -16.00
N PRO A 46 -3.62 -14.61 -15.98
CA PRO A 46 -2.92 -15.84 -15.58
C PRO A 46 -1.71 -16.23 -16.44
N GLY A 47 -1.61 -15.69 -17.67
CA GLY A 47 -0.48 -15.91 -18.58
C GLY A 47 0.58 -14.81 -18.56
N ALA A 48 0.38 -13.74 -17.78
CA ALA A 48 1.34 -12.65 -17.71
C ALA A 48 2.63 -13.10 -17.01
N GLY A 49 3.77 -12.85 -17.66
CA GLY A 49 5.07 -12.96 -17.01
C GLY A 49 5.34 -11.79 -16.05
N GLU A 50 6.36 -11.92 -15.20
CA GLU A 50 6.69 -10.89 -14.18
C GLU A 50 6.88 -9.49 -14.77
N GLN A 51 7.52 -9.36 -15.94
CA GLN A 51 7.71 -8.05 -16.58
C GLN A 51 6.38 -7.41 -17.01
N GLU A 52 5.42 -8.22 -17.45
CA GLU A 52 4.10 -7.74 -17.84
C GLU A 52 3.27 -7.34 -16.62
N VAL A 53 3.36 -8.11 -15.54
CA VAL A 53 2.76 -7.76 -14.24
C VAL A 53 3.28 -6.40 -13.75
N GLU A 54 4.60 -6.17 -13.81
CA GLU A 54 5.20 -4.89 -13.43
C GLU A 54 4.78 -3.73 -14.34
N ARG A 55 4.63 -3.96 -15.64
CA ARG A 55 4.13 -2.94 -16.58
C ARG A 55 2.71 -2.54 -16.21
N LEU A 56 1.82 -3.52 -16.01
CA LEU A 56 0.42 -3.29 -15.64
C LEU A 56 0.29 -2.60 -14.28
N LEU A 57 1.16 -2.94 -13.32
CA LEU A 57 1.22 -2.25 -12.02
C LEU A 57 1.55 -0.77 -12.19
N ARG A 58 2.58 -0.44 -12.99
CA ARG A 58 2.97 0.95 -13.27
C ARG A 58 1.85 1.74 -13.93
N GLU A 59 1.18 1.16 -14.93
CA GLU A 59 0.03 1.79 -15.59
C GLU A 59 -1.09 2.10 -14.60
N ARG A 60 -1.40 1.17 -13.69
CA ARG A 60 -2.40 1.39 -12.63
C ARG A 60 -2.01 2.51 -11.67
N ILE A 61 -0.74 2.58 -11.27
CA ILE A 61 -0.25 3.65 -10.39
C ILE A 61 -0.33 5.02 -11.10
N GLU A 62 0.04 5.11 -12.37
CA GLU A 62 -0.05 6.38 -13.12
C GLU A 62 -1.50 6.85 -13.27
N LEU A 63 -2.46 5.94 -13.54
CA LEU A 63 -3.88 6.30 -13.57
C LEU A 63 -4.36 6.91 -12.25
N SER A 64 -3.85 6.44 -11.11
CA SER A 64 -4.21 6.97 -9.79
C SER A 64 -3.68 8.38 -9.53
N ARG A 65 -2.66 8.84 -10.27
CA ARG A 65 -2.10 10.20 -10.14
C ARG A 65 -2.92 11.24 -10.90
N THR A 66 -3.76 10.79 -11.84
CA THR A 66 -4.56 11.66 -12.71
C THR A 66 -6.03 11.76 -12.29
N LEU A 67 -6.43 11.04 -11.23
CA LEU A 67 -7.76 11.10 -10.60
C LEU A 67 -7.77 12.12 -9.46
#